data_AF-A0A8K0CNN8-F1
#
_entry.id   AF-A0A8K0CNN8-F1
#
_cell.length_a   1.000
_cell.length_b   1.000
_cell.length_c   1.000
_cell.angle_alpha   90.00
_cell.angle_beta   90.00
_cell.angle_gamma   90.00
#
_symmetry.space_group_name_H-M   'P 1'
#
loop_
_entity.id
_entity.type
_entity.pdbx_description
1 polymer ?
#
loop_
_entity_poly.entity_id
_entity_poly.type
_entity_poly.pdbx_seq_one_letter_code
_entity_poly.pdbx_strand_id
1 'polypeptide(L)'
;MKQEFSDVETQIAELHPTLITRADEKQLSIKHILVCSATLIRICDAKYEFLLNNSYKLVLRQWQARSKEAKGSKNVRKNTITNKFYEEMGLVVDQLKQEGGNGYDGNSSRKFFDNPVKAAEITGLDYRIIIRFSTILSTLSSCHYIKIENFKRYCLDTAYLLTELYGWYHMSASVHKLLIHGGDIIKSLPLPVGQLSEDVLEVSHKDYKWTDNEDFAAMSNFMSNVNTPGSSRE
;
A
#
# COMPACT_ATOMS: atom_id res chain seq x y z
N MET A 1 -3.25 -21.28 -16.21
CA MET A 1 -4.15 -20.73 -15.16
C MET A 1 -3.88 -21.27 -13.76
N LYS A 2 -4.04 -22.57 -13.45
CA LYS A 2 -3.65 -23.14 -12.12
C LYS A 2 -2.14 -23.26 -11.92
N GLN A 3 -1.41 -23.64 -12.98
CA GLN A 3 0.05 -23.82 -12.95
C GLN A 3 0.79 -22.50 -12.68
N GLU A 4 0.43 -21.43 -13.40
CA GLU A 4 1.12 -20.12 -13.30
C GLU A 4 0.87 -19.42 -11.96
N PHE A 5 -0.29 -19.67 -11.33
CA PHE A 5 -0.59 -19.19 -9.98
C PHE A 5 0.29 -19.92 -8.95
N SER A 6 0.40 -21.24 -9.09
CA SER A 6 1.30 -22.07 -8.28
C SER A 6 2.76 -21.64 -8.45
N ASP A 7 3.19 -21.31 -9.66
CA ASP A 7 4.59 -20.93 -9.93
C ASP A 7 4.99 -19.61 -9.22
N VAL A 8 4.06 -18.66 -9.11
CA VAL A 8 4.28 -17.40 -8.36
C VAL A 8 4.25 -17.67 -6.86
N GLU A 9 3.33 -18.51 -6.37
CA GLU A 9 3.26 -18.89 -4.94
C GLU A 9 4.49 -19.70 -4.50
N THR A 10 4.99 -20.61 -5.34
CA THR A 10 6.20 -21.40 -5.09
C THR A 10 7.44 -20.51 -5.05
N GLN A 11 7.56 -19.52 -5.95
CA GLN A 11 8.65 -18.54 -5.90
C GLN A 11 8.66 -17.70 -4.61
N ILE A 12 7.48 -17.45 -4.03
CA ILE A 12 7.35 -16.76 -2.74
C ILE A 12 7.75 -17.68 -1.58
N ALA A 13 7.44 -18.98 -1.66
CA ALA A 13 7.76 -19.95 -0.61
C ALA A 13 9.26 -20.31 -0.52
N GLU A 14 10.00 -20.20 -1.63
CA GLU A 14 11.44 -20.53 -1.72
C GLU A 14 12.38 -19.34 -1.42
N LEU A 15 11.86 -18.23 -0.89
CA LEU A 15 12.62 -17.03 -0.55
C LEU A 15 13.65 -17.28 0.57
N HIS A 16 14.93 -17.37 0.23
CA HIS A 16 16.03 -17.40 1.20
C HIS A 16 16.57 -15.98 1.51
N PRO A 17 17.00 -15.71 2.76
CA PRO A 17 17.66 -14.45 3.14
C PRO A 17 18.84 -14.12 2.24
N THR A 18 18.94 -12.87 1.78
CA THR A 18 20.12 -12.43 1.03
C THR A 18 21.27 -12.21 2.02
N LEU A 19 22.38 -12.91 1.80
CA LEU A 19 23.61 -12.75 2.56
C LEU A 19 24.54 -11.79 1.80
N ILE A 20 24.90 -10.68 2.43
CA ILE A 20 25.88 -9.74 1.88
C ILE A 20 27.14 -9.83 2.74
N THR A 21 28.26 -10.11 2.10
CA THR A 21 29.58 -10.11 2.75
C THR A 21 30.21 -8.73 2.53
N ARG A 22 30.50 -8.01 3.61
CA ARG A 22 31.29 -6.76 3.54
C ARG A 22 32.78 -7.08 3.35
N ALA A 23 33.54 -6.06 2.96
CA ALA A 23 35.00 -6.13 2.77
C ALA A 23 35.78 -6.50 4.05
N ASP A 24 35.15 -6.48 5.23
CA ASP A 24 35.69 -6.90 6.52
C ASP A 24 35.30 -8.35 6.90
N GLU A 25 34.88 -9.17 5.93
CA GLU A 25 34.44 -10.57 6.06
C GLU A 25 33.23 -10.81 6.98
N LYS A 26 32.59 -9.76 7.51
CA LYS A 26 31.35 -9.90 8.27
C LYS A 26 30.17 -10.16 7.32
N GLN A 27 29.44 -11.25 7.60
CA GLN A 27 28.20 -11.60 6.91
C GLN A 27 27.01 -10.86 7.53
N LEU A 28 26.33 -10.05 6.73
CA LEU A 28 25.02 -9.49 7.07
C LEU A 28 23.94 -10.39 6.50
N SER A 29 23.16 -10.99 7.40
CA SER A 29 21.95 -11.74 7.05
C SER A 29 20.77 -10.77 6.98
N ILE A 30 20.33 -10.43 5.77
CA ILE A 30 19.11 -9.66 5.57
C ILE A 30 17.93 -10.65 5.68
N LYS A 31 17.27 -10.69 6.84
CA LYS A 31 15.94 -11.29 6.95
C LYS A 31 14.99 -10.44 6.13
N HIS A 32 14.44 -11.00 5.05
CA HIS A 32 13.44 -10.34 4.22
C HIS A 32 12.16 -10.12 5.02
N ILE A 33 12.00 -8.92 5.56
CA ILE A 33 10.74 -8.45 6.16
C ILE A 33 10.10 -7.49 5.16
N LEU A 34 8.80 -7.65 4.96
CA LEU A 34 7.92 -6.87 4.10
C LEU A 34 8.03 -5.36 4.39
N VAL A 35 8.89 -4.64 3.66
CA VAL A 35 9.08 -3.18 3.82
C VAL A 35 9.46 -2.57 2.47
N CYS A 36 8.51 -1.93 1.78
CA CYS A 36 8.65 -1.53 0.36
C CYS A 36 7.72 -0.37 -0.03
N SER A 37 8.04 0.43 -1.05
CA SER A 37 8.39 1.83 -0.81
C SER A 37 7.58 2.88 -1.70
N ALA A 38 7.65 4.23 -1.56
CA ALA A 38 7.04 5.40 -2.29
C ALA A 38 5.95 5.19 -3.32
N THR A 39 6.37 4.71 -4.48
CA THR A 39 5.58 4.66 -5.68
C THR A 39 4.53 3.60 -5.48
N LEU A 40 4.85 2.57 -4.69
CA LEU A 40 3.94 1.55 -4.28
C LEU A 40 2.90 2.03 -3.27
N ILE A 41 3.23 2.84 -2.26
CA ILE A 41 2.21 3.43 -1.38
C ILE A 41 1.24 4.29 -2.19
N ARG A 42 1.74 5.23 -3.00
CA ARG A 42 0.89 6.04 -3.89
C ARG A 42 0.08 5.19 -4.85
N ILE A 43 0.63 4.06 -5.32
CA ILE A 43 -0.06 3.11 -6.19
C ILE A 43 -1.12 2.32 -5.41
N CYS A 44 -0.83 1.84 -4.19
CA CYS A 44 -1.75 1.12 -3.31
C CYS A 44 -2.89 2.04 -2.87
N ASP A 45 -2.59 3.24 -2.38
CA ASP A 45 -3.57 4.22 -1.92
C ASP A 45 -4.47 4.68 -3.06
N ALA A 46 -3.92 4.98 -4.24
CA ALA A 46 -4.74 5.35 -5.40
C ALA A 46 -5.63 4.21 -5.91
N LYS A 47 -5.31 2.95 -5.58
CA LYS A 47 -6.03 1.74 -6.05
C LYS A 47 -7.11 1.41 -5.04
N TYR A 48 -6.76 1.48 -3.77
CA TYR A 48 -7.67 1.45 -2.65
C TYR A 48 -8.74 2.55 -2.77
N GLU A 49 -8.33 3.79 -3.01
CA GLU A 49 -9.22 4.93 -3.25
C GLU A 49 -10.11 4.71 -4.49
N PHE A 50 -9.54 4.17 -5.59
CA PHE A 50 -10.31 3.86 -6.78
C PHE A 50 -11.40 2.82 -6.51
N LEU A 51 -11.06 1.72 -5.85
CA LEU A 51 -11.98 0.63 -5.52
C LEU A 51 -13.06 1.10 -4.55
N LEU A 52 -12.70 1.84 -3.49
CA LEU A 52 -13.67 2.42 -2.57
C LEU A 52 -14.63 3.40 -3.25
N ASN A 53 -14.11 4.30 -4.08
CA ASN A 53 -14.95 5.25 -4.79
C ASN A 53 -15.90 4.58 -5.80
N ASN A 54 -15.45 3.50 -6.45
CA ASN A 54 -16.30 2.66 -7.29
C ASN A 54 -17.39 2.00 -6.43
N SER A 55 -17.01 1.39 -5.31
CA SER A 55 -17.92 0.76 -4.35
C SER A 55 -19.00 1.73 -3.86
N TYR A 56 -18.66 2.98 -3.53
CA TYR A 56 -19.65 3.99 -3.09
C TYR A 56 -20.70 4.31 -4.16
N LYS A 57 -20.38 4.10 -5.43
CA LYS A 57 -21.23 4.41 -6.59
C LYS A 57 -21.83 3.16 -7.23
N LEU A 58 -21.57 1.97 -6.70
CA LEU A 58 -21.98 0.69 -7.28
C LEU A 58 -23.48 0.61 -7.58
N VAL A 59 -24.31 1.16 -6.67
CA VAL A 59 -25.77 1.21 -6.82
C VAL A 59 -26.21 2.24 -7.87
N LEU A 60 -25.48 3.35 -7.97
CA LEU A 60 -25.80 4.44 -8.90
C LEU A 60 -25.36 4.13 -10.32
N ARG A 61 -24.33 3.29 -10.51
CA ARG A 61 -23.69 2.99 -11.80
C ARG A 61 -23.37 4.23 -12.64
N GLN A 62 -22.98 5.30 -11.96
CA GLN A 62 -22.63 6.58 -12.56
C GLN A 62 -21.22 6.98 -12.13
N TRP A 63 -20.43 7.43 -13.10
CA TRP A 63 -19.10 7.96 -12.81
C TRP A 63 -19.16 9.24 -11.95
N GLN A 64 -20.08 10.16 -12.26
CA GLN A 64 -20.27 11.43 -11.56
C GLN A 64 -21.63 11.51 -10.87
N ALA A 65 -21.62 11.56 -9.54
CA ALA A 65 -22.81 11.85 -8.73
C ALA A 65 -23.01 13.38 -8.64
N ARG A 66 -23.64 13.98 -9.66
CA ARG A 66 -23.86 15.44 -9.72
C ARG A 66 -25.15 15.89 -9.02
N SER A 67 -26.22 15.10 -9.09
CA SER A 67 -27.51 15.43 -8.47
C SER A 67 -27.47 15.33 -6.95
N LYS A 68 -28.41 16.02 -6.28
CA LYS A 68 -28.50 16.02 -4.81
C LYS A 68 -28.84 14.63 -4.29
N GLU A 69 -29.70 13.91 -5.00
CA GLU A 69 -30.14 12.54 -4.71
C GLU A 69 -28.96 11.58 -4.84
N ALA A 70 -28.20 11.65 -5.95
CA ALA A 70 -27.05 10.78 -6.17
C ALA A 70 -25.94 11.03 -5.13
N LYS A 71 -25.72 12.29 -4.73
CA LYS A 71 -24.79 12.61 -3.63
C LYS A 71 -25.26 12.04 -2.30
N GLY A 72 -26.57 12.12 -2.01
CA GLY A 72 -27.19 11.53 -0.83
C GLY A 72 -26.97 10.02 -0.77
N SER A 73 -27.32 9.29 -1.84
CA SER A 73 -27.14 7.84 -1.92
C SER A 73 -25.67 7.42 -1.81
N LYS A 74 -24.75 8.16 -2.45
CA LYS A 74 -23.30 7.93 -2.31
C LYS A 74 -22.87 8.06 -0.85
N ASN A 75 -23.32 9.11 -0.15
CA ASN A 75 -22.90 9.38 1.23
C ASN A 75 -23.44 8.33 2.21
N VAL A 76 -24.69 7.90 2.04
CA VAL A 76 -25.28 6.80 2.83
C VAL A 76 -24.45 5.53 2.65
N ARG A 77 -24.17 5.14 1.40
CA ARG A 77 -23.39 3.94 1.12
C ARG A 77 -21.94 4.04 1.63
N LYS A 78 -21.31 5.22 1.48
CA LYS A 78 -19.98 5.50 2.05
C LYS A 78 -19.97 5.24 3.56
N ASN A 79 -20.91 5.82 4.31
CA ASN A 79 -20.99 5.63 5.76
C ASN A 79 -21.20 4.16 6.15
N THR A 80 -22.08 3.44 5.45
CA THR A 80 -22.28 2.00 5.68
C THR A 80 -20.99 1.21 5.51
N ILE A 81 -20.26 1.47 4.42
CA ILE A 81 -19.00 0.75 4.13
C ILE A 81 -17.91 1.11 5.14
N THR A 82 -17.76 2.39 5.48
CA THR A 82 -16.78 2.83 6.48
C THR A 82 -17.04 2.20 7.85
N ASN A 83 -18.31 2.15 8.30
CA ASN A 83 -18.67 1.52 9.56
C ASN A 83 -18.36 0.02 9.55
N LYS A 84 -18.71 -0.69 8.47
CA LYS A 84 -18.39 -2.12 8.33
C LYS A 84 -16.90 -2.40 8.33
N PHE A 85 -16.08 -1.57 7.68
CA PHE A 85 -14.62 -1.70 7.74
C PHE A 85 -14.09 -1.54 9.16
N TYR A 86 -14.65 -0.61 9.93
CA TYR A 86 -14.28 -0.42 11.32
C TYR A 86 -14.70 -1.62 12.18
N GLU A 87 -15.96 -2.04 12.09
CA GLU A 87 -16.55 -3.12 12.89
C GLU A 87 -15.93 -4.49 12.57
N GLU A 88 -15.73 -4.80 11.28
CA GLU A 88 -15.35 -6.14 10.83
C GLU A 88 -13.83 -6.31 10.62
N MET A 89 -13.09 -5.21 10.42
CA MET A 89 -11.64 -5.25 10.13
C MET A 89 -10.81 -4.32 11.02
N GLY A 90 -11.43 -3.53 11.91
CA GLY A 90 -10.73 -2.53 12.70
C GLY A 90 -10.08 -1.43 11.85
N LEU A 91 -10.65 -1.17 10.66
CA LEU A 91 -10.10 -0.24 9.68
C LEU A 91 -10.86 1.09 9.68
N VAL A 92 -10.14 2.17 9.94
CA VAL A 92 -10.66 3.53 9.79
C VAL A 92 -10.38 3.99 8.36
N VAL A 93 -11.45 4.24 7.59
CA VAL A 93 -11.37 4.51 6.14
C VAL A 93 -11.98 5.86 5.83
N ASP A 94 -11.35 6.63 4.92
CA ASP A 94 -11.90 7.87 4.35
C ASP A 94 -12.21 8.94 5.42
N GLN A 95 -11.31 9.07 6.41
CA GLN A 95 -11.29 10.17 7.37
C GLN A 95 -10.26 11.23 6.97
N LEU A 96 -10.56 12.51 7.20
CA LEU A 96 -9.59 13.59 6.96
C LEU A 96 -8.59 13.63 8.11
N LYS A 97 -7.28 13.62 7.81
CA LYS A 97 -6.25 13.89 8.84
C LYS A 97 -6.22 15.39 9.15
N GLN A 98 -6.06 15.75 10.43
CA GLN A 98 -6.16 17.13 10.93
C GLN A 98 -5.16 18.12 10.28
N GLU A 99 -4.07 17.61 9.67
CA GLU A 99 -3.01 18.42 9.06
C GLU A 99 -3.08 18.53 7.54
N GLY A 100 -4.21 18.13 6.93
CA GLY A 100 -4.40 18.17 5.48
C GLY A 100 -3.83 16.92 4.81
N GLY A 101 -4.72 16.03 4.40
CA GLY A 101 -4.41 14.81 3.66
C GLY A 101 -5.61 13.88 3.63
N ASN A 102 -5.79 13.14 2.52
CA ASN A 102 -6.77 12.06 2.48
C ASN A 102 -6.31 10.97 3.46
N GLY A 103 -7.16 10.50 4.37
CA GLY A 103 -6.80 9.45 5.34
C GLY A 103 -6.70 8.04 4.76
N TYR A 104 -6.38 7.93 3.47
CA TYR A 104 -5.93 6.69 2.88
C TYR A 104 -4.43 6.60 3.17
N ASP A 105 -4.04 5.76 4.13
CA ASP A 105 -2.64 5.46 4.38
C ASP A 105 -2.28 4.04 3.93
N GLY A 106 -1.00 3.84 3.63
CA GLY A 106 -0.49 2.55 3.14
C GLY A 106 -0.80 1.38 4.07
N ASN A 107 -0.98 1.63 5.38
CA ASN A 107 -1.36 0.61 6.34
C ASN A 107 -2.81 0.13 6.14
N SER A 108 -3.74 1.06 5.93
CA SER A 108 -5.14 0.76 5.62
C SER A 108 -5.26 0.05 4.28
N SER A 109 -4.51 0.51 3.27
CA SER A 109 -4.43 -0.14 1.96
C SER A 109 -3.92 -1.59 2.05
N ARG A 110 -2.84 -1.85 2.80
CA ARG A 110 -2.30 -3.21 3.00
C ARG A 110 -3.33 -4.16 3.62
N LYS A 111 -3.92 -3.77 4.75
CA LYS A 111 -4.93 -4.58 5.44
C LYS A 111 -6.16 -4.87 4.58
N PHE A 112 -6.55 -3.95 3.70
CA PHE A 112 -7.62 -4.20 2.72
C PHE A 112 -7.24 -5.30 1.72
N PHE A 113 -6.03 -5.26 1.16
CA PHE A 113 -5.59 -6.23 0.16
C PHE A 113 -5.12 -7.58 0.76
N ASP A 114 -4.80 -7.62 2.05
CA ASP A 114 -4.46 -8.85 2.80
C ASP A 114 -5.69 -9.74 3.05
N ASN A 115 -6.90 -9.16 3.09
CA ASN A 115 -8.14 -9.93 3.23
C ASN A 115 -9.14 -9.63 2.09
N PRO A 116 -8.86 -10.12 0.87
CA PRO A 116 -9.64 -9.79 -0.32
C PRO A 116 -11.07 -10.32 -0.25
N VAL A 117 -11.31 -11.41 0.49
CA VAL A 117 -12.67 -11.97 0.70
C VAL A 117 -13.51 -10.99 1.51
N LYS A 118 -13.01 -10.58 2.68
CA LYS A 118 -13.71 -9.64 3.55
C LYS A 118 -13.89 -8.27 2.90
N ALA A 119 -12.86 -7.80 2.19
CA ALA A 119 -12.93 -6.59 1.39
C ALA A 119 -14.04 -6.65 0.33
N ALA A 120 -14.21 -7.78 -0.36
CA ALA A 120 -15.28 -7.97 -1.36
C ALA A 120 -16.67 -7.96 -0.71
N GLU A 121 -16.84 -8.65 0.41
CA GLU A 121 -18.08 -8.68 1.18
C GLU A 121 -18.53 -7.28 1.63
N ILE A 122 -17.60 -6.50 2.20
CA ILE A 122 -17.89 -5.17 2.74
C ILE A 122 -18.18 -4.19 1.60
N THR A 123 -17.37 -4.19 0.54
CA THR A 123 -17.49 -3.23 -0.57
C THR A 123 -18.58 -3.60 -1.59
N GLY A 124 -18.95 -4.88 -1.66
CA GLY A 124 -19.78 -5.43 -2.73
C GLY A 124 -19.10 -5.44 -4.10
N LEU A 125 -17.78 -5.30 -4.16
CA LEU A 125 -17.01 -5.46 -5.39
C LEU A 125 -16.77 -6.94 -5.69
N ASP A 126 -16.48 -7.25 -6.95
CA ASP A 126 -16.13 -8.60 -7.36
C ASP A 126 -14.77 -8.97 -6.76
N TYR A 127 -14.77 -10.08 -6.01
CA TYR A 127 -13.57 -10.62 -5.36
C TYR A 127 -12.39 -10.78 -6.32
N ARG A 128 -12.64 -11.18 -7.57
CA ARG A 128 -11.59 -11.39 -8.59
C ARG A 128 -10.83 -10.10 -8.89
N ILE A 129 -11.48 -8.94 -8.83
CA ILE A 129 -10.80 -7.66 -9.02
C ILE A 129 -9.88 -7.36 -7.84
N ILE A 130 -10.37 -7.57 -6.61
CA ILE A 130 -9.59 -7.27 -5.40
C ILE A 130 -8.35 -8.17 -5.31
N ILE A 131 -8.51 -9.48 -5.52
CA ILE A 131 -7.37 -10.41 -5.47
C ILE A 131 -6.35 -10.10 -6.57
N ARG A 132 -6.79 -9.75 -7.79
CA ARG A 132 -5.86 -9.40 -8.88
C ARG A 132 -5.07 -8.13 -8.58
N PHE A 133 -5.72 -7.10 -8.02
CA PHE A 133 -4.99 -5.93 -7.55
C PHE A 133 -4.02 -6.29 -6.42
N SER A 134 -4.43 -7.13 -5.46
CA SER A 134 -3.54 -7.62 -4.40
C SER A 134 -2.31 -8.32 -4.99
N THR A 135 -2.48 -9.26 -5.93
CA THR A 135 -1.37 -9.95 -6.62
C THR A 135 -0.46 -8.99 -7.36
N ILE A 136 -1.00 -8.01 -8.10
CA ILE A 136 -0.20 -7.00 -8.81
C ILE A 136 0.64 -6.19 -7.83
N LEU A 137 0.03 -5.71 -6.74
CA LEU A 137 0.71 -4.91 -5.72
C LEU A 137 1.80 -5.74 -5.03
N SER A 138 1.51 -6.97 -4.60
CA SER A 138 2.50 -7.89 -4.02
C SER A 138 3.65 -8.20 -4.98
N THR A 139 3.37 -8.37 -6.27
CA THR A 139 4.41 -8.58 -7.30
C THR A 139 5.37 -7.40 -7.38
N LEU A 140 4.83 -6.17 -7.40
CA LEU A 140 5.63 -4.96 -7.39
C LEU A 140 6.41 -4.79 -6.07
N SER A 141 5.80 -5.15 -4.93
CA SER A 141 6.44 -5.11 -3.61
C SER A 141 7.53 -6.16 -3.42
N SER A 142 7.64 -7.16 -4.28
CA SER A 142 8.47 -8.33 -4.01
C SER A 142 9.97 -8.02 -3.92
N CYS A 143 10.44 -6.87 -4.41
CA CYS A 143 11.86 -6.54 -4.56
C CYS A 143 12.64 -7.50 -5.49
N HIS A 144 11.96 -8.30 -6.30
CA HIS A 144 12.56 -9.23 -7.25
C HIS A 144 12.39 -8.78 -8.71
N TYR A 145 13.20 -9.34 -9.61
CA TYR A 145 13.03 -9.13 -11.04
C TYR A 145 11.74 -9.80 -11.53
N ILE A 146 10.86 -9.01 -12.12
CA ILE A 146 9.55 -9.45 -12.60
C ILE A 146 9.68 -9.90 -14.05
N LYS A 147 9.12 -11.08 -14.40
CA LYS A 147 8.97 -11.50 -15.79
C LYS A 147 7.96 -10.58 -16.50
N ILE A 148 8.48 -9.62 -17.27
CA ILE A 148 7.71 -8.50 -17.85
C ILE A 148 6.51 -8.97 -18.67
N GLU A 149 6.67 -9.98 -19.53
CA GLU A 149 5.57 -10.46 -20.39
C GLU A 149 4.41 -11.07 -19.59
N ASN A 150 4.72 -11.84 -18.54
CA ASN A 150 3.70 -12.41 -17.65
C ASN A 150 2.96 -11.30 -16.90
N PHE A 151 3.69 -10.30 -16.40
CA PHE A 151 3.11 -9.16 -15.70
C PHE A 151 2.20 -8.32 -16.61
N LYS A 152 2.66 -8.00 -17.82
CA LYS A 152 1.86 -7.26 -18.83
C LYS A 152 0.57 -7.97 -19.16
N ARG A 153 0.62 -9.29 -19.42
CA ARG A 153 -0.56 -10.10 -19.68
C ARG A 153 -1.52 -10.09 -18.49
N TYR A 154 -1.01 -10.31 -17.28
CA TYR A 154 -1.82 -10.30 -16.06
C TYR A 154 -2.51 -8.95 -15.84
N CYS A 155 -1.81 -7.84 -16.06
CA CYS A 155 -2.36 -6.49 -15.97
C CYS A 155 -3.42 -6.21 -17.04
N LEU A 156 -3.19 -6.63 -18.29
CA LEU A 156 -4.13 -6.46 -19.39
C LEU A 156 -5.42 -7.26 -19.14
N ASP A 157 -5.31 -8.52 -18.74
CA ASP A 157 -6.45 -9.37 -18.36
C ASP A 157 -7.25 -8.74 -17.20
N THR A 158 -6.55 -8.09 -16.25
CA THR A 158 -7.19 -7.34 -15.16
C THR A 158 -7.95 -6.12 -15.68
N ALA A 159 -7.39 -5.39 -16.65
CA ALA A 159 -8.03 -4.23 -17.26
C ALA A 159 -9.29 -4.62 -18.04
N TYR A 160 -9.26 -5.76 -18.75
CA TYR A 160 -10.45 -6.30 -19.42
C TYR A 160 -11.55 -6.66 -18.43
N LEU A 161 -11.23 -7.43 -17.39
CA LEU A 161 -12.19 -7.78 -16.35
C LEU A 161 -12.78 -6.54 -15.65
N LEU A 162 -11.94 -5.53 -15.39
CA LEU A 162 -12.38 -4.28 -14.78
C LEU A 162 -13.36 -3.52 -15.69
N THR A 163 -13.10 -3.50 -17.00
CA THR A 163 -13.96 -2.84 -17.99
C THR A 163 -15.27 -3.60 -18.19
N GLU A 164 -15.23 -4.93 -18.15
CA GLU A 164 -16.42 -5.78 -18.21
C GLU A 164 -17.37 -5.54 -17.03
N LEU A 165 -16.83 -5.52 -15.80
CA LEU A 165 -17.63 -5.38 -14.59
C LEU A 165 -18.02 -3.92 -14.28
N TYR A 166 -17.12 -2.98 -14.57
CA TYR A 166 -17.22 -1.59 -14.13
C TYR A 166 -16.92 -0.58 -15.24
N GLY A 167 -17.18 -0.91 -16.51
CA GLY A 167 -16.93 0.00 -17.65
C GLY A 167 -17.66 1.35 -17.58
N TRP A 168 -18.69 1.46 -16.73
CA TRP A 168 -19.37 2.72 -16.41
C TRP A 168 -18.56 3.65 -15.49
N TYR A 169 -17.44 3.18 -14.91
CA TYR A 169 -16.55 3.94 -14.04
C TYR A 169 -15.15 4.04 -14.64
N HIS A 170 -14.77 5.22 -15.13
CA HIS A 170 -13.47 5.43 -15.74
C HIS A 170 -12.32 5.12 -14.76
N MET A 171 -11.32 4.36 -15.25
CA MET A 171 -10.08 4.10 -14.54
C MET A 171 -9.40 5.42 -14.15
N SER A 172 -8.89 5.51 -12.92
CA SER A 172 -8.04 6.64 -12.54
C SER A 172 -6.74 6.61 -13.33
N ALA A 173 -6.10 7.77 -13.52
CA ALA A 173 -4.82 7.85 -14.24
C ALA A 173 -3.76 6.89 -13.67
N SER A 174 -3.75 6.72 -12.34
CA SER A 174 -2.83 5.82 -11.65
C SER A 174 -3.15 4.33 -11.87
N VAL A 175 -4.43 3.95 -11.97
CA VAL A 175 -4.84 2.58 -12.34
C VAL A 175 -4.48 2.30 -13.79
N HIS A 176 -4.77 3.24 -14.69
CA HIS A 176 -4.46 3.11 -16.11
C HIS A 176 -2.95 2.98 -16.34
N LYS A 177 -2.13 3.87 -15.76
CA LYS A 177 -0.66 3.78 -15.84
C LYS A 177 -0.14 2.44 -15.32
N LEU A 178 -0.70 1.93 -14.24
CA LEU A 178 -0.32 0.61 -13.71
C LEU A 178 -0.69 -0.52 -14.68
N LEU A 179 -1.94 -0.60 -15.10
CA LEU A 179 -2.43 -1.76 -15.86
C LEU A 179 -1.97 -1.75 -17.32
N ILE A 180 -1.80 -0.58 -17.92
CA ILE A 180 -1.42 -0.44 -19.35
C ILE A 180 0.08 -0.22 -19.52
N HIS A 181 0.69 0.62 -18.67
CA HIS A 181 2.11 0.99 -18.82
C HIS A 181 3.01 0.39 -17.75
N GLY A 182 2.48 -0.33 -16.75
CA GLY A 182 3.27 -0.84 -15.62
C GLY A 182 4.44 -1.73 -16.04
N GLY A 183 4.22 -2.60 -17.03
CA GLY A 183 5.28 -3.45 -17.57
C GLY A 183 6.40 -2.68 -18.28
N ASP A 184 6.07 -1.60 -18.99
CA ASP A 184 7.07 -0.75 -19.65
C ASP A 184 7.87 0.08 -18.64
N ILE A 185 7.19 0.55 -17.58
CA ILE A 185 7.84 1.22 -16.45
C ILE A 185 8.85 0.27 -15.80
N ILE A 186 8.44 -0.95 -15.43
CA ILE A 186 9.34 -1.95 -14.82
C ILE A 186 10.55 -2.21 -15.72
N LYS A 187 10.33 -2.34 -17.04
CA LYS A 187 11.40 -2.57 -18.02
C LYS A 187 12.44 -1.44 -18.07
N SER A 188 12.01 -0.20 -17.82
CA SER A 188 12.88 0.98 -17.86
C SER A 188 13.75 1.15 -16.61
N LEU A 189 13.45 0.44 -15.53
CA LEU A 189 14.15 0.58 -14.26
C LEU A 189 15.42 -0.28 -14.22
N PRO A 190 16.53 0.25 -13.68
CA PRO A 190 17.78 -0.51 -13.56
C PRO A 190 17.76 -1.53 -12.42
N LEU A 191 16.81 -1.41 -11.49
CA LEU A 191 16.65 -2.28 -10.32
C LEU A 191 15.18 -2.72 -10.16
N PRO A 192 14.92 -3.84 -9.46
CA PRO A 192 13.58 -4.24 -9.07
C PRO A 192 12.78 -3.09 -8.46
N VAL A 193 11.53 -2.92 -8.90
CA VAL A 193 10.71 -1.74 -8.56
C VAL A 193 10.53 -1.55 -7.05
N GLY A 194 10.42 -2.62 -6.27
CA GLY A 194 10.29 -2.55 -4.81
C GLY A 194 11.52 -1.99 -4.07
N GLN A 195 12.70 -2.06 -4.70
CA GLN A 195 13.95 -1.52 -4.13
C GLN A 195 14.08 0.00 -4.33
N LEU A 196 13.26 0.60 -5.21
CA LEU A 196 13.43 1.97 -5.69
C LEU A 196 12.46 2.98 -5.07
N SER A 197 11.99 2.79 -3.85
CA SER A 197 10.86 3.61 -3.38
C SER A 197 11.01 4.27 -1.97
N GLU A 198 10.15 5.22 -1.60
CA GLU A 198 10.10 6.09 -0.37
C GLU A 198 9.90 5.38 0.94
N ASP A 199 9.15 4.29 1.17
CA ASP A 199 9.07 3.73 2.54
C ASP A 199 10.46 3.45 3.12
N VAL A 200 11.47 3.18 2.28
CA VAL A 200 12.88 3.15 2.69
C VAL A 200 13.32 4.52 3.23
N LEU A 201 12.99 5.61 2.53
CA LEU A 201 13.20 7.00 2.96
C LEU A 201 12.32 7.40 4.16
N GLU A 202 11.06 6.98 4.27
CA GLU A 202 10.16 7.31 5.39
C GLU A 202 10.58 6.60 6.66
N VAL A 203 11.01 5.33 6.56
CA VAL A 203 11.64 4.60 7.67
C VAL A 203 12.94 5.31 8.07
N SER A 204 13.78 5.66 7.09
CA SER A 204 15.02 6.41 7.37
C SER A 204 14.75 7.78 8.02
N HIS A 205 13.68 8.48 7.63
CA HIS A 205 13.26 9.75 8.26
C HIS A 205 12.69 9.54 9.66
N LYS A 206 12.03 8.41 9.93
CA LYS A 206 11.63 8.04 11.29
C LYS A 206 12.88 7.78 12.13
N ASP A 207 13.77 6.92 11.67
CA ASP A 207 15.02 6.59 12.37
C ASP A 207 15.81 7.86 12.72
N TYR A 208 15.93 8.80 11.78
CA TYR A 208 16.54 10.12 12.00
C TYR A 208 15.85 10.92 13.12
N LYS A 209 14.51 10.96 13.15
CA LYS A 209 13.76 11.63 14.22
C LYS A 209 13.94 10.96 15.58
N TRP A 210 14.10 9.63 15.62
CA TRP A 210 14.36 8.92 16.87
C TRP A 210 15.75 9.21 17.41
N THR A 211 16.78 9.11 16.56
CA THR A 211 18.16 9.40 16.96
C THR A 211 18.33 10.84 17.43
N ASP A 212 17.83 11.82 16.68
CA ASP A 212 18.00 13.23 17.07
C ASP A 212 17.22 13.57 18.34
N ASN A 213 16.00 13.07 18.53
CA ASN A 213 15.20 13.40 19.72
C ASN A 213 15.66 12.66 20.98
N GLU A 214 16.08 11.39 20.88
CA GLU A 214 16.59 10.66 22.05
C GLU A 214 17.98 11.17 22.44
N ASP A 215 18.87 11.44 21.49
CA ASP A 215 20.20 11.97 21.79
C ASP A 215 20.12 13.42 22.29
N PHE A 216 19.28 14.29 21.71
CA PHE A 216 19.05 15.63 22.27
C PHE A 216 18.32 15.60 23.62
N ALA A 217 17.31 14.74 23.80
CA ALA A 217 16.63 14.64 25.11
C ALA A 217 17.55 14.05 26.18
N ALA A 218 18.38 13.06 25.84
CA ALA A 218 19.38 12.50 26.74
C ALA A 218 20.49 13.50 27.05
N MET A 219 20.99 14.24 26.07
CA MET A 219 21.98 15.30 26.25
C MET A 219 21.41 16.49 27.04
N SER A 220 20.16 16.88 26.78
CA SER A 220 19.46 17.94 27.50
C SER A 220 19.19 17.55 28.94
N ASN A 221 18.74 16.31 29.20
CA ASN A 221 18.55 15.75 30.55
C ASN A 221 19.88 15.57 31.30
N PHE A 222 20.96 15.22 30.60
CA PHE A 222 22.30 15.19 31.17
C PHE A 222 22.78 16.59 31.55
N MET A 223 22.65 17.57 30.66
CA MET A 223 23.03 18.96 30.92
C MET A 223 22.21 19.61 32.05
N SER A 224 20.94 19.26 32.21
CA SER A 224 20.12 19.75 33.33
C SER A 224 20.46 19.06 34.66
N ASN A 225 20.79 17.77 34.66
CA ASN A 225 21.24 17.04 35.87
C ASN A 225 22.66 17.42 36.31
N VAL A 226 23.55 17.82 35.39
CA VAL A 226 24.90 18.30 35.71
C VAL A 226 24.89 19.75 36.24
N ASN A 227 23.89 20.55 35.85
CA ASN A 227 23.75 21.95 36.27
C ASN A 227 22.90 22.16 37.54
N THR A 228 22.32 21.12 38.14
CA THR A 228 21.76 21.20 39.50
C THR A 228 22.87 21.02 40.53
N PRO A 229 23.32 22.07 41.24
CA PRO A 229 24.28 21.90 42.32
C PRO A 229 23.60 21.07 43.41
N GLY A 230 24.28 20.01 43.85
CA GLY A 230 23.85 19.24 45.01
C GLY A 230 23.59 20.19 46.17
N SER A 231 22.33 20.24 46.62
CA SER A 231 21.97 20.72 47.95
C SER A 231 22.72 19.81 48.93
N SER A 232 23.89 20.28 49.37
CA SER A 232 24.57 19.79 50.56
C SER A 232 23.59 19.95 51.71
N ARG A 233 23.08 18.81 52.18
CA ARG A 233 22.48 18.67 53.50
C ARG A 233 23.59 18.82 54.54
N GLU A 234 23.30 19.70 55.49
CA GLU A 234 23.93 19.93 56.81
C GLU A 234 25.31 20.61 56.84
#